data_AF-A0A7C5U2S6-F1
#
_entry.id   AF-A0A7C5U2S6-F1
#
_cell.length_a   1.000
_cell.length_b   1.000
_cell.length_c   1.000
_cell.angle_alpha   90.00
_cell.angle_beta   90.00
_cell.angle_gamma   90.00
#
_symmetry.space_group_name_H-M   'P 1'
#
loop_
_entity.id
_entity.type
_entity.pdbx_description
1 polymer ?
#
loop_
_entity_poly.entity_id
_entity_poly.type
_entity_poly.pdbx_seq_one_letter_code
_entity_poly.pdbx_strand_id
1 'polypeptide(L)'
;MKKNHLDFLKVIVFLITVSSINTIVFSFTVEDIIDKSRTDPEFAWDMYLLYISNQEFADNNQIDKLGQFLYAKRQLKNYEFALKEDIDGLIKFLKSNRANNKIKYYLLNIFSQERLFEYALEKLKITPDVLYLFDLISNYDYETFSKELLNILTDKKIASKYVQVISKLQSNETLVKSLMDHLKKQFTNTESIEEKKTYFEIYKQLLVYYPEYKDQIFEKFGKKLSSKTFSFRDFFNDFGSFLKNVFAVFIGSKQNVMILIVILLSIILLLLLLIPSVRYYIYSLLGSWRMAALVYRKIVEKDPLNEEKRLKLAQLYEKAGMYEEAMNEYNFLKRIKLE
;
A
#
# COMPACT_ATOMS: atom_id res chain seq x y z
N MET A 1 8.14 86.68 42.96
CA MET A 1 7.77 86.26 41.57
C MET A 1 8.57 85.08 40.99
N LYS A 2 9.75 84.68 41.51
CA LYS A 2 10.52 83.54 40.94
C LYS A 2 10.00 82.13 41.26
N LYS A 3 9.25 81.94 42.35
CA LYS A 3 8.79 80.61 42.80
C LYS A 3 7.67 80.03 41.90
N ASN A 4 6.73 80.87 41.46
CA ASN A 4 5.62 80.44 40.59
C ASN A 4 6.07 79.99 39.19
N HIS A 5 7.17 80.55 38.66
CA HIS A 5 7.70 80.12 37.37
C HIS A 5 8.30 78.71 37.41
N LEU A 6 8.90 78.32 38.54
CA LEU A 6 9.51 76.99 38.68
C LEU A 6 8.45 75.90 38.81
N ASP A 7 7.35 76.18 39.51
CA ASP A 7 6.24 75.24 39.65
C ASP A 7 5.44 75.13 38.34
N PHE A 8 5.27 76.22 37.59
CA PHE A 8 4.65 76.19 36.26
C PHE A 8 5.51 75.40 35.25
N LEU A 9 6.84 75.54 35.30
CA LEU A 9 7.76 74.74 34.47
C LEU A 9 7.72 73.26 34.83
N LYS A 10 7.59 72.90 36.12
CA LYS A 10 7.42 71.50 36.54
C LYS A 10 6.08 70.92 36.07
N VAL A 11 5.01 71.70 36.09
CA VAL A 11 3.70 71.28 35.57
C VAL A 11 3.74 71.11 34.06
N ILE A 12 4.41 72.00 33.32
CA ILE A 12 4.61 71.87 31.88
C ILE A 12 5.49 70.66 31.56
N VAL A 13 6.61 70.46 32.26
CA VAL A 13 7.47 69.29 32.07
C VAL A 13 6.69 68.01 32.40
N PHE A 14 5.90 68.00 33.47
CA PHE A 14 5.03 66.87 33.82
C PHE A 14 3.96 66.60 32.74
N LEU A 15 3.33 67.65 32.19
CA LEU A 15 2.36 67.52 31.10
C LEU A 15 3.00 67.06 29.79
N ILE A 16 4.23 67.51 29.49
CA ILE A 16 5.01 67.06 28.34
C ILE A 16 5.46 65.60 28.53
N THR A 17 5.90 65.21 29.73
CA THR A 17 6.27 63.81 30.01
C THR A 17 5.07 62.88 30.04
N VAL A 18 3.91 63.35 30.52
CA VAL A 18 2.67 62.56 30.52
C VAL A 18 2.07 62.47 29.11
N SER A 19 2.19 63.51 28.27
CA SER A 19 1.73 63.42 26.87
C SER A 19 2.65 62.57 26.00
N SER A 20 3.95 62.50 26.31
CA SER A 20 4.92 61.65 25.60
C SER A 20 4.92 60.17 26.03
N ILE A 21 4.18 59.81 27.09
CA ILE A 21 3.95 58.41 27.46
C ILE A 21 2.81 57.77 26.63
N ASN A 22 1.96 58.56 25.99
CA ASN A 22 0.79 58.06 25.25
C ASN A 22 1.03 57.75 23.76
N THR A 23 2.28 57.74 23.29
CA THR A 23 2.59 57.40 21.90
C THR A 23 3.73 56.40 21.77
N ILE A 24 3.79 55.39 22.65
CA ILE A 24 4.36 54.11 22.23
C ILE A 24 3.19 53.33 21.62
N VAL A 25 2.82 53.72 20.40
CA VAL A 25 2.07 52.82 19.52
C VAL A 25 3.05 51.70 19.22
N PHE A 26 2.98 50.60 19.98
CA PHE A 26 3.64 49.36 19.62
C PHE A 26 3.00 48.90 18.30
N SER A 27 3.47 49.41 17.17
CA SER A 27 3.11 48.88 15.87
C SER A 27 3.94 47.62 15.65
N PHE A 28 3.48 46.50 16.19
CA PHE A 28 4.03 45.19 15.82
C PHE A 28 3.59 44.84 14.40
N THR A 29 4.49 44.20 13.68
CA THR A 29 4.30 43.74 12.30
C THR A 29 3.59 42.37 12.28
N VAL A 30 3.13 41.95 11.10
CA VAL A 30 2.61 40.58 10.91
C VAL A 30 3.65 39.53 11.28
N GLU A 31 4.93 39.79 11.00
CA GLU A 31 6.02 38.86 11.33
C GLU A 31 6.19 38.72 12.85
N ASP A 32 6.12 39.82 13.60
CA ASP A 32 6.19 39.79 15.07
C ASP A 32 5.06 38.93 15.66
N ILE A 33 3.86 39.02 15.07
CA ILE A 33 2.69 38.22 15.47
C ILE A 33 2.92 36.73 15.16
N ILE A 34 3.43 36.42 13.96
CA ILE A 34 3.74 35.05 13.54
C ILE A 34 4.83 34.45 14.44
N ASP A 35 5.91 35.16 14.71
CA ASP A 35 6.99 34.70 15.57
C ASP A 35 6.51 34.45 16.99
N LYS A 36 5.72 35.38 17.54
CA LYS A 36 5.14 35.20 18.87
C LYS A 36 4.21 33.99 18.93
N SER A 37 3.47 33.70 17.85
CA SER A 37 2.59 32.53 17.77
C SER A 37 3.32 31.18 17.91
N ARG A 38 4.64 31.14 17.69
CA ARG A 38 5.45 29.92 17.85
C ARG A 38 5.71 29.57 19.32
N THR A 39 5.56 30.54 20.22
CA THR A 39 5.79 30.36 21.66
C THR A 39 4.52 30.56 22.49
N ASP A 40 3.67 31.50 22.08
CA ASP A 40 2.46 31.89 22.81
C ASP A 40 1.35 32.30 21.83
N PRO A 41 0.56 31.33 21.32
CA PRO A 41 -0.54 31.58 20.39
C PRO A 41 -1.67 32.43 20.96
N GLU A 42 -1.87 32.43 22.28
CA GLU A 42 -2.93 33.24 22.90
C GLU A 42 -2.53 34.71 22.86
N PHE A 43 -1.30 35.04 23.27
CA PHE A 43 -0.81 36.41 23.19
C PHE A 43 -0.66 36.90 21.74
N ALA A 44 -0.23 36.03 20.82
CA ALA A 44 -0.17 36.37 19.39
C ALA A 44 -1.56 36.72 18.82
N TRP A 45 -2.62 36.09 19.32
CA TRP A 45 -3.98 36.44 18.94
C TRP A 45 -4.42 37.80 19.46
N ASP A 46 -4.03 38.16 20.68
CA ASP A 46 -4.29 39.50 21.21
C ASP A 46 -3.55 40.56 20.39
N MET A 47 -2.30 40.28 20.00
CA MET A 47 -1.57 41.14 19.05
C MET A 47 -2.31 41.25 17.71
N TYR A 48 -2.84 40.15 17.17
CA TYR A 48 -3.64 40.19 15.95
C TYR A 48 -4.89 41.06 16.07
N LEU A 49 -5.64 40.96 17.17
CA LEU A 49 -6.85 41.78 17.37
C LEU A 49 -6.52 43.29 17.43
N LEU A 50 -5.39 43.64 18.05
CA LEU A 50 -4.90 45.02 18.07
C LEU A 50 -4.37 45.46 16.69
N TYR A 51 -3.75 44.55 15.94
CA TYR A 51 -3.27 44.82 14.60
C TYR A 51 -4.44 45.17 13.68
N ILE A 52 -5.51 44.38 13.69
CA ILE A 52 -6.68 44.63 12.83
C ILE A 52 -7.48 45.86 13.26
N SER A 53 -7.51 46.22 14.55
CA SER A 53 -8.23 47.42 15.01
C SER A 53 -7.60 48.73 14.55
N ASN A 54 -6.32 48.69 14.18
CA ASN A 54 -5.54 49.87 13.78
C ASN A 54 -5.39 50.02 12.25
N GLN A 55 -5.92 49.07 11.46
CA GLN A 55 -5.82 49.08 10.00
C GLN A 55 -7.13 49.62 9.41
N GLU A 56 -7.12 50.86 8.90
CA GLU A 56 -8.36 51.48 8.37
C GLU A 56 -8.83 50.87 7.02
N PHE A 57 -7.96 50.25 6.22
CA PHE A 57 -8.31 49.68 4.89
C PHE A 57 -7.33 48.60 4.41
N ALA A 58 -7.06 47.58 5.23
CA ALA A 58 -6.13 46.52 4.83
C ALA A 58 -6.79 45.48 3.89
N ASP A 59 -5.99 44.84 3.04
CA ASP A 59 -6.41 43.74 2.19
C ASP A 59 -6.99 42.60 3.05
N ASN A 60 -8.33 42.49 3.07
CA ASN A 60 -9.09 41.58 3.92
C ASN A 60 -8.56 40.14 3.83
N ASN A 61 -8.07 39.71 2.67
CA ASN A 61 -7.65 38.33 2.45
C ASN A 61 -6.40 37.94 3.26
N GLN A 62 -5.41 38.84 3.38
CA GLN A 62 -4.19 38.55 4.15
C GLN A 62 -4.47 38.52 5.65
N ILE A 63 -5.32 39.45 6.11
CA ILE A 63 -5.75 39.51 7.51
C ILE A 63 -6.57 38.28 7.89
N ASP A 64 -7.47 37.84 7.01
CA ASP A 64 -8.29 36.65 7.24
C ASP A 64 -7.43 35.39 7.32
N LYS A 65 -6.45 35.24 6.40
CA LYS A 65 -5.51 34.12 6.43
C LYS A 65 -4.67 34.11 7.71
N LEU A 66 -4.16 35.27 8.14
CA LEU A 66 -3.42 35.39 9.40
C LEU A 66 -4.31 35.02 10.59
N GLY A 67 -5.55 35.51 10.64
CA GLY A 67 -6.52 35.15 11.67
C GLY A 67 -6.79 33.64 11.73
N GLN A 68 -7.02 33.01 10.57
CA GLN A 68 -7.24 31.57 10.47
C GLN A 68 -6.03 30.76 10.92
N PHE A 69 -4.82 31.18 10.53
CA PHE A 69 -3.55 30.59 10.96
C PHE A 69 -3.38 30.65 12.48
N LEU A 70 -3.55 31.84 13.08
CA LEU A 70 -3.40 32.02 14.53
C LEU A 70 -4.47 31.26 15.31
N TYR A 71 -5.71 31.29 14.84
CA TYR A 71 -6.78 30.52 15.43
C TYR A 71 -6.46 29.02 15.42
N ALA A 72 -5.97 28.48 14.31
CA ALA A 72 -5.55 27.09 14.21
C ALA A 72 -4.43 26.73 15.21
N LYS A 73 -3.41 27.59 15.36
CA LYS A 73 -2.33 27.38 16.33
C LYS A 73 -2.84 27.38 17.77
N ARG A 74 -3.81 28.23 18.11
CA ARG A 74 -4.47 28.20 19.44
C ARG A 74 -5.19 26.89 19.70
N GLN A 75 -5.92 26.37 18.71
CA GLN A 75 -6.64 25.10 18.84
C GLN A 75 -5.70 23.90 18.96
N LEU A 76 -4.49 24.01 18.42
CA LEU A 76 -3.46 22.97 18.44
C LEU A 76 -2.28 23.29 19.39
N LYS A 77 -2.47 24.19 20.36
CA LYS A 77 -1.38 24.67 21.23
C LYS A 77 -0.67 23.60 22.06
N ASN A 78 -1.30 22.44 22.26
CA ASN A 78 -0.70 21.30 22.96
C ASN A 78 0.21 20.45 22.07
N TYR A 79 0.30 20.76 20.78
CA TYR A 79 1.13 20.05 19.82
C TYR A 79 2.32 20.92 19.42
N GLU A 80 3.50 20.54 19.90
CA GLU A 80 4.75 21.28 19.62
C GLU A 80 5.01 21.45 18.12
N PHE A 81 4.72 20.43 17.31
CA PHE A 81 4.91 20.50 15.86
C PHE A 81 4.02 21.56 15.21
N ALA A 82 2.82 21.81 15.74
CA ALA A 82 1.91 22.82 15.23
C ALA A 82 2.37 24.23 15.60
N LEU A 83 2.94 24.40 16.79
CA LEU A 83 3.52 25.68 17.24
C LEU A 83 4.77 26.04 16.44
N LYS A 84 5.68 25.07 16.27
CA LYS A 84 6.95 25.25 15.56
C LYS A 84 6.84 25.12 14.05
N GLU A 85 5.65 24.82 13.53
CA GLU A 85 5.41 24.58 12.10
C GLU A 85 6.35 23.50 11.53
N ASP A 86 6.58 22.47 12.33
CA ASP A 86 7.46 21.34 12.04
C ASP A 86 6.71 20.21 11.32
N ILE A 87 7.04 20.00 10.04
CA ILE A 87 6.42 18.98 9.19
C ILE A 87 6.85 17.57 9.61
N ASP A 88 8.08 17.38 10.08
CA ASP A 88 8.55 16.06 10.53
C ASP A 88 7.78 15.61 11.79
N GLY A 89 7.57 16.54 12.73
CA GLY A 89 6.70 16.34 13.88
C GLY A 89 5.26 16.04 13.49
N LEU A 90 4.73 16.71 12.45
CA LEU A 90 3.41 16.42 11.89
C LEU A 90 3.33 14.99 11.30
N ILE A 91 4.33 14.57 10.52
CA ILE A 91 4.39 13.21 9.97
C ILE A 91 4.37 12.19 11.10
N LYS A 92 5.17 12.40 12.15
CA LYS A 92 5.19 11.53 13.34
C LYS A 92 3.82 11.46 14.02
N PHE A 93 3.10 12.57 14.09
CA PHE A 93 1.73 12.60 14.61
C PHE A 93 0.79 11.76 13.73
N LEU A 94 0.78 11.96 12.41
CA LEU A 94 -0.11 11.25 11.47
C LEU A 94 0.15 9.74 11.41
N LYS A 95 1.39 9.29 11.66
CA LYS A 95 1.74 7.86 11.75
C LYS A 95 0.97 7.09 12.81
N SER A 96 0.56 7.77 13.89
CA SER A 96 -0.04 7.14 15.06
C SER A 96 -1.45 7.65 15.36
N ASN A 97 -1.91 8.69 14.67
CA ASN A 97 -3.15 9.38 14.98
C ASN A 97 -3.98 9.62 13.73
N ARG A 98 -5.30 9.60 13.90
CA ARG A 98 -6.27 9.96 12.86
C ARG A 98 -6.67 11.42 13.01
N ALA A 99 -6.36 12.23 12.00
CA ALA A 99 -6.85 13.60 11.93
C ALA A 99 -8.33 13.59 11.49
N ASN A 100 -9.24 13.95 12.39
CA ASN A 100 -10.63 14.20 12.00
C ASN A 100 -10.73 15.50 11.18
N ASN A 101 -11.91 15.77 10.59
CA ASN A 101 -12.12 16.95 9.73
C ASN A 101 -11.74 18.28 10.41
N LYS A 102 -11.98 18.41 11.72
CA LYS A 102 -11.66 19.61 12.49
C LYS A 102 -10.15 19.79 12.65
N ILE A 103 -9.43 18.73 13.03
CA ILE A 103 -7.96 18.75 13.13
C ILE A 103 -7.35 18.99 11.74
N LYS A 104 -7.84 18.33 10.70
CA LYS A 104 -7.40 18.53 9.31
C LYS A 104 -7.53 19.98 8.88
N TYR A 105 -8.66 20.63 9.17
CA TYR A 105 -8.87 22.05 8.90
C TYR A 105 -7.79 22.92 9.57
N TYR A 106 -7.51 22.71 10.86
CA TYR A 106 -6.48 23.48 11.56
C TYR A 106 -5.07 23.22 11.02
N LEU A 107 -4.73 21.95 10.76
CA LEU A 107 -3.42 21.60 10.20
C LEU A 107 -3.21 22.25 8.82
N LEU A 108 -4.24 22.26 7.96
CA LEU A 108 -4.13 22.89 6.64
C LEU A 108 -4.00 24.41 6.72
N ASN A 109 -4.57 25.07 7.73
CA ASN A 109 -4.36 26.50 7.94
C ASN A 109 -2.95 26.84 8.47
N ILE A 110 -2.29 25.91 9.18
CA ILE A 110 -0.92 26.11 9.67
C ILE A 110 0.10 25.80 8.57
N PHE A 111 -0.07 24.68 7.88
CA PHE A 111 0.94 24.12 6.99
C PHE A 111 0.69 24.37 5.51
N SER A 112 -0.52 24.75 5.11
CA SER A 112 -0.99 24.83 3.71
C SER A 112 -0.89 23.50 2.93
N GLN A 113 -1.74 23.29 1.92
CA GLN A 113 -1.63 22.09 1.09
C GLN A 113 -0.39 22.12 0.19
N GLU A 114 -0.07 23.30 -0.34
CA GLU A 114 1.06 23.55 -1.23
C GLU A 114 2.39 23.19 -0.56
N ARG A 115 2.66 23.77 0.61
CA ARG A 115 3.92 23.51 1.35
C ARG A 115 4.03 22.05 1.79
N LEU A 116 2.93 21.40 2.19
CA LEU A 116 2.94 19.97 2.49
C LEU A 116 3.25 19.12 1.25
N PHE A 117 2.69 19.46 0.09
CA PHE A 117 2.92 18.74 -1.15
C PHE A 117 4.35 18.92 -1.67
N GLU A 118 4.87 20.16 -1.65
CA GLU A 118 6.25 20.45 -2.02
C GLU A 118 7.25 19.70 -1.14
N TYR A 119 7.02 19.73 0.19
CA TYR A 119 7.83 18.96 1.14
C TYR A 119 7.76 17.46 0.84
N ALA A 120 6.56 16.93 0.57
CA ALA A 120 6.38 15.52 0.25
C ALA A 120 7.13 15.12 -1.02
N LEU A 121 7.07 15.94 -2.08
CA LEU A 121 7.81 15.72 -3.32
C LEU A 121 9.33 15.74 -3.10
N GLU A 122 9.83 16.76 -2.39
CA GLU A 122 11.27 16.93 -2.13
C GLU A 122 11.84 15.73 -1.36
N LYS A 123 11.13 15.27 -0.32
CA LYS A 123 11.59 14.19 0.56
C LYS A 123 11.18 12.80 0.10
N LEU A 124 10.41 12.67 -0.99
CA LEU A 124 9.86 11.39 -1.44
C LEU A 124 10.92 10.32 -1.67
N LYS A 125 12.11 10.70 -2.16
CA LYS A 125 13.23 9.77 -2.40
C LYS A 125 13.97 9.36 -1.13
N ILE A 126 13.81 10.14 -0.06
CA ILE A 126 14.55 9.99 1.20
C ILE A 126 13.78 9.08 2.15
N THR A 127 12.47 9.28 2.29
CA THR A 127 11.65 8.53 3.25
C THR A 127 10.24 8.26 2.74
N PRO A 128 9.69 7.04 2.92
CA PRO A 128 8.30 6.76 2.60
C PRO A 128 7.32 7.43 3.58
N ASP A 129 7.77 7.86 4.76
CA ASP A 129 6.90 8.46 5.78
C ASP A 129 6.24 9.77 5.31
N VAL A 130 6.79 10.46 4.31
CA VAL A 130 6.14 11.67 3.75
C VAL A 130 4.78 11.39 3.13
N LEU A 131 4.50 10.14 2.79
CA LEU A 131 3.20 9.73 2.27
C LEU A 131 2.06 9.95 3.27
N TYR A 132 2.33 9.97 4.59
CA TYR A 132 1.30 10.27 5.58
C TYR A 132 0.71 11.69 5.42
N LEU A 133 1.42 12.62 4.77
CA LEU A 133 0.89 13.95 4.46
C LEU A 133 -0.32 13.91 3.52
N PHE A 134 -0.47 12.83 2.74
CA PHE A 134 -1.62 12.65 1.85
C PHE A 134 -2.93 12.34 2.58
N ASP A 135 -2.91 12.08 3.88
CA ASP A 135 -4.14 12.09 4.69
C ASP A 135 -4.73 13.52 4.80
N LEU A 136 -3.89 14.55 4.63
CA LEU A 136 -4.28 15.95 4.67
C LEU A 136 -4.45 16.56 3.27
N ILE A 137 -3.53 16.26 2.35
CA ILE A 137 -3.52 16.83 1.00
C ILE A 137 -4.72 16.28 0.21
N SER A 138 -5.45 17.14 -0.49
CA SER A 138 -6.58 16.74 -1.32
C SER A 138 -6.61 17.62 -2.56
N ASN A 139 -6.97 17.07 -3.73
CA ASN A 139 -7.09 17.80 -4.99
C ASN A 139 -5.82 18.55 -5.47
N TYR A 140 -4.64 17.98 -5.24
CA TYR A 140 -3.37 18.52 -5.76
C TYR A 140 -2.95 17.78 -7.05
N ASP A 141 -1.83 18.18 -7.67
CA ASP A 141 -1.24 17.50 -8.84
C ASP A 141 -0.72 16.09 -8.49
N TYR A 142 -1.65 15.15 -8.35
CA TYR A 142 -1.38 13.73 -8.15
C TYR A 142 -0.74 13.07 -9.36
N GLU A 143 -0.75 13.70 -10.54
CA GLU A 143 -0.12 13.17 -11.75
C GLU A 143 1.40 13.22 -11.58
N THR A 144 1.96 14.39 -11.29
CA THR A 144 3.41 14.53 -11.08
C THR A 144 3.91 13.68 -9.91
N PHE A 145 3.19 13.69 -8.79
CA PHE A 145 3.58 12.91 -7.61
C PHE A 145 3.56 11.40 -7.86
N SER A 146 2.50 10.89 -8.49
CA SER A 146 2.38 9.45 -8.76
C SER A 146 3.44 8.92 -9.73
N LYS A 147 3.88 9.74 -10.70
CA LYS A 147 5.02 9.42 -11.58
C LYS A 147 6.31 9.24 -10.80
N GLU A 148 6.67 10.21 -9.95
CA GLU A 148 7.88 10.11 -9.12
C GLU A 148 7.79 8.93 -8.13
N LEU A 149 6.63 8.72 -7.51
CA LEU A 149 6.40 7.58 -6.62
C LEU A 149 6.57 6.25 -7.37
N LEU A 150 6.00 6.12 -8.57
CA LEU A 150 6.12 4.91 -9.37
C LEU A 150 7.59 4.64 -9.74
N ASN A 151 8.37 5.67 -10.10
CA ASN A 151 9.79 5.53 -10.38
C ASN A 151 10.54 4.94 -9.18
N ILE A 152 10.24 5.39 -7.96
CA ILE A 152 10.82 4.86 -6.72
C ILE A 152 10.40 3.40 -6.50
N LEU A 153 9.14 3.05 -6.76
CA LEU A 153 8.61 1.69 -6.60
C LEU A 153 9.24 0.68 -7.58
N THR A 154 9.90 1.13 -8.65
CA THR A 154 10.64 0.22 -9.54
C THR A 154 11.88 -0.39 -8.89
N ASP A 155 12.44 0.24 -7.86
CA ASP A 155 13.50 -0.35 -7.05
C ASP A 155 12.93 -1.36 -6.05
N LYS A 156 13.14 -2.64 -6.37
CA LYS A 156 12.67 -3.80 -5.60
C LYS A 156 13.10 -3.76 -4.12
N LYS A 157 14.23 -3.13 -3.78
CA LYS A 157 14.73 -3.10 -2.39
C LYS A 157 13.92 -2.19 -1.49
N ILE A 158 13.30 -1.15 -2.06
CA ILE A 158 12.59 -0.12 -1.31
C ILE A 158 11.07 -0.17 -1.52
N ALA A 159 10.60 -0.72 -2.63
CA ALA A 159 9.18 -0.75 -3.02
C ALA A 159 8.25 -1.24 -1.89
N SER A 160 8.62 -2.32 -1.21
CA SER A 160 7.81 -2.91 -0.14
C SER A 160 7.58 -1.95 1.04
N LYS A 161 8.57 -1.11 1.38
CA LYS A 161 8.46 -0.10 2.43
C LYS A 161 7.44 0.98 2.07
N TYR A 162 7.47 1.46 0.83
CA TYR A 162 6.50 2.46 0.35
C TYR A 162 5.10 1.88 0.28
N VAL A 163 4.93 0.68 -0.30
CA VAL A 163 3.62 0.01 -0.36
C VAL A 163 3.04 -0.19 1.05
N GLN A 164 3.85 -0.56 2.03
CA GLN A 164 3.40 -0.70 3.42
C GLN A 164 2.95 0.62 4.05
N VAL A 165 3.54 1.76 3.68
CA VAL A 165 3.06 3.07 4.14
C VAL A 165 1.77 3.44 3.41
N ILE A 166 1.72 3.25 2.09
CA ILE A 166 0.52 3.51 1.28
C ILE A 166 -0.68 2.75 1.86
N SER A 167 -0.52 1.48 2.26
CA SER A 167 -1.58 0.66 2.84
C SER A 167 -2.12 1.12 4.19
N LYS A 168 -1.42 2.03 4.87
CA LYS A 168 -1.84 2.59 6.17
C LYS A 168 -2.49 3.96 6.07
N LEU A 169 -2.44 4.58 4.90
CA LEU A 169 -3.05 5.90 4.69
C LEU A 169 -4.57 5.80 4.83
N GLN A 170 -5.16 6.81 5.45
CA GLN A 170 -6.57 6.88 5.79
C GLN A 170 -7.41 7.52 4.68
N SER A 171 -6.81 8.41 3.88
CA SER A 171 -7.49 9.14 2.81
C SER A 171 -6.66 9.13 1.53
N ASN A 172 -6.55 7.96 0.91
CA ASN A 172 -5.61 7.73 -0.19
C ASN A 172 -6.26 7.33 -1.52
N GLU A 173 -7.59 7.27 -1.62
CA GLU A 173 -8.28 6.81 -2.84
C GLU A 173 -7.78 7.55 -4.10
N THR A 174 -7.64 8.88 -4.02
CA THR A 174 -7.15 9.70 -5.15
C THR A 174 -5.68 9.41 -5.48
N LEU A 175 -4.83 9.26 -4.47
CA LEU A 175 -3.41 8.94 -4.65
C LEU A 175 -3.23 7.55 -5.26
N VAL A 176 -3.90 6.54 -4.69
CA VAL A 176 -3.86 5.14 -5.13
C VAL A 176 -4.42 5.04 -6.54
N LYS A 177 -5.54 5.70 -6.83
CA LYS A 177 -6.10 5.76 -8.19
C LYS A 177 -5.09 6.32 -9.19
N SER A 178 -4.52 7.49 -8.90
CA SER A 178 -3.52 8.11 -9.78
C SER A 178 -2.31 7.21 -9.99
N LEU A 179 -1.82 6.57 -8.92
CA LEU A 179 -0.71 5.62 -8.98
C LEU A 179 -1.04 4.38 -9.85
N MET A 180 -2.21 3.78 -9.66
CA MET A 180 -2.66 2.62 -10.43
C MET A 180 -2.85 2.95 -11.90
N ASP A 181 -3.40 4.13 -12.21
CA ASP A 181 -3.56 4.62 -13.59
C ASP A 181 -2.19 4.82 -14.27
N HIS A 182 -1.23 5.41 -13.57
CA HIS A 182 0.14 5.57 -14.07
C HIS A 182 0.85 4.23 -14.25
N LEU A 183 0.70 3.32 -13.30
CA LEU A 183 1.26 1.97 -13.38
C LEU A 183 0.72 1.22 -14.60
N LYS A 184 -0.59 1.29 -14.84
CA LYS A 184 -1.23 0.69 -16.01
C LYS A 184 -0.75 1.32 -17.32
N LYS A 185 -0.62 2.65 -17.36
CA LYS A 185 -0.11 3.38 -18.52
C LYS A 185 1.33 2.93 -18.86
N GLN A 186 2.22 2.92 -17.88
CA GLN A 186 3.61 2.48 -18.08
C GLN A 186 3.72 1.00 -18.45
N PHE A 187 2.92 0.14 -17.80
CA PHE A 187 2.85 -1.28 -18.14
C PHE A 187 2.42 -1.52 -19.58
N THR A 188 1.43 -0.76 -20.07
CA THR A 188 0.88 -0.92 -21.43
C THR A 188 1.85 -0.39 -22.48
N ASN A 189 2.49 0.74 -22.20
CA ASN A 189 3.36 1.43 -23.16
C ASN A 189 4.76 0.82 -23.28
N THR A 190 5.26 0.10 -22.26
CA THR A 190 6.58 -0.52 -22.37
C THR A 190 6.54 -1.76 -23.27
N GLU A 191 7.60 -1.98 -24.04
CA GLU A 191 7.79 -3.22 -24.82
C GLU A 191 8.62 -4.26 -24.04
N SER A 192 9.45 -3.80 -23.11
CA SER A 192 10.35 -4.63 -22.32
C SER A 192 9.60 -5.59 -21.40
N ILE A 193 9.84 -6.89 -21.56
CA ILE A 193 9.23 -7.93 -20.72
C ILE A 193 9.70 -7.80 -19.27
N GLU A 194 10.96 -7.42 -19.03
CA GLU A 194 11.49 -7.25 -17.67
C GLU A 194 10.88 -6.04 -16.97
N GLU A 195 10.65 -4.93 -17.68
CA GLU A 195 9.91 -3.79 -17.12
C GLU A 195 8.46 -4.15 -16.82
N LYS A 196 7.78 -4.88 -17.73
CA LYS A 196 6.43 -5.40 -17.46
C LYS A 196 6.38 -6.28 -16.22
N LYS A 197 7.39 -7.13 -15.99
CA LYS A 197 7.49 -7.92 -14.76
C LYS A 197 7.63 -7.02 -13.53
N THR A 198 8.47 -5.99 -13.59
CA THR A 198 8.63 -5.04 -12.48
C THR A 198 7.31 -4.34 -12.15
N TYR A 199 6.64 -3.77 -13.14
CA TYR A 199 5.33 -3.14 -12.95
C TYR A 199 4.27 -4.13 -12.46
N PHE A 200 4.27 -5.36 -12.97
CA PHE A 200 3.35 -6.40 -12.51
C PHE A 200 3.58 -6.79 -11.04
N GLU A 201 4.82 -6.85 -10.57
CA GLU A 201 5.11 -7.12 -9.17
C GLU A 201 4.71 -5.95 -8.26
N ILE A 202 4.86 -4.70 -8.70
CA ILE A 202 4.34 -3.52 -7.99
C ILE A 202 2.81 -3.61 -7.89
N TYR A 203 2.15 -3.89 -9.03
CA TYR A 203 0.69 -4.07 -9.10
C TYR A 203 0.21 -5.13 -8.11
N LYS A 204 0.85 -6.31 -8.10
CA LYS A 204 0.51 -7.38 -7.16
C LYS A 204 0.63 -6.95 -5.70
N GLN A 205 1.70 -6.25 -5.34
CA GLN A 205 1.90 -5.77 -3.97
C GLN A 205 0.82 -4.78 -3.55
N LEU A 206 0.41 -3.86 -4.44
CA LEU A 206 -0.67 -2.92 -4.19
C LEU A 206 -2.03 -3.63 -4.10
N LEU A 207 -2.29 -4.59 -5.00
CA LEU A 207 -3.57 -5.31 -5.07
C LEU A 207 -3.89 -6.11 -3.80
N VAL A 208 -2.88 -6.51 -3.01
CA VAL A 208 -3.08 -7.14 -1.69
C VAL A 208 -3.89 -6.24 -0.76
N TYR A 209 -3.69 -4.93 -0.84
CA TYR A 209 -4.36 -3.94 0.01
C TYR A 209 -5.55 -3.26 -0.68
N TYR A 210 -5.53 -3.19 -2.02
CA TYR A 210 -6.51 -2.48 -2.85
C TYR A 210 -7.15 -3.40 -3.90
N PRO A 211 -7.89 -4.44 -3.50
CA PRO A 211 -8.46 -5.44 -4.42
C PRO A 211 -9.44 -4.86 -5.44
N GLU A 212 -10.04 -3.70 -5.16
CA GLU A 212 -10.95 -2.97 -6.04
C GLU A 212 -10.30 -2.47 -7.33
N TYR A 213 -8.97 -2.33 -7.37
CA TYR A 213 -8.21 -1.93 -8.57
C TYR A 213 -7.78 -3.12 -9.45
N LYS A 214 -8.42 -4.27 -9.29
CA LYS A 214 -8.14 -5.45 -10.13
C LYS A 214 -8.38 -5.15 -11.60
N ASP A 215 -7.38 -5.37 -12.45
CA ASP A 215 -7.43 -5.08 -13.88
C ASP A 215 -7.06 -6.29 -14.76
N GLN A 216 -7.83 -6.48 -15.83
CA GLN A 216 -7.71 -7.65 -16.71
C GLN A 216 -6.38 -7.74 -17.47
N ILE A 217 -5.72 -6.61 -17.75
CA ILE A 217 -4.45 -6.58 -18.48
C ILE A 217 -3.36 -7.27 -17.66
N PHE A 218 -3.26 -6.92 -16.37
CA PHE A 218 -2.31 -7.56 -15.46
C PHE A 218 -2.66 -9.03 -15.21
N GLU A 219 -3.94 -9.38 -15.08
CA GLU A 219 -4.37 -10.78 -14.92
C GLU A 219 -3.95 -11.67 -16.12
N LYS A 220 -4.14 -11.17 -17.35
CA LYS A 220 -3.72 -11.88 -18.57
C LYS A 220 -2.20 -12.06 -18.61
N PHE A 221 -1.45 -11.03 -18.21
CA PHE A 221 0.01 -11.11 -18.13
C PHE A 221 0.49 -12.10 -17.06
N GLY A 222 -0.10 -12.06 -15.87
CA GLY A 222 0.16 -13.02 -14.79
C GLY A 222 -0.10 -14.46 -15.22
N LYS A 223 -1.21 -14.72 -15.93
CA LYS A 223 -1.49 -16.04 -16.52
C LYS A 223 -0.40 -16.48 -17.49
N LYS A 224 0.03 -15.60 -18.41
CA LYS A 224 1.13 -15.85 -19.37
C LYS A 224 2.47 -16.17 -18.67
N LEU A 225 2.76 -15.53 -17.54
CA LEU A 225 3.92 -15.83 -16.69
C LEU A 225 3.78 -17.20 -15.99
N SER A 226 2.63 -17.46 -15.38
CA SER A 226 2.35 -18.71 -14.65
C SER A 226 2.28 -19.94 -15.56
N SER A 227 1.84 -19.78 -16.81
CA SER A 227 1.83 -20.85 -17.82
C SER A 227 3.24 -21.28 -18.25
N LYS A 228 4.30 -20.69 -17.68
CA LYS A 228 5.70 -21.04 -17.99
C LYS A 228 6.57 -21.39 -16.78
N THR A 229 6.04 -21.83 -15.64
CA THR A 229 6.89 -22.25 -14.50
C THR A 229 6.41 -23.51 -13.76
N PHE A 230 6.44 -24.63 -14.50
CA PHE A 230 7.26 -25.79 -14.11
C PHE A 230 8.15 -26.10 -15.31
N SER A 231 9.38 -25.57 -15.30
CA SER A 231 10.36 -25.94 -16.31
C SER A 231 10.83 -27.35 -15.97
N PHE A 232 10.25 -28.35 -16.65
CA PHE A 232 10.69 -29.74 -16.53
C PHE A 232 12.20 -29.85 -16.74
N ARG A 233 12.78 -28.99 -17.59
CA ARG A 233 14.22 -28.96 -17.86
C ARG A 233 15.04 -28.51 -16.65
N ASP A 234 14.62 -27.44 -15.96
CA ASP A 234 15.36 -26.96 -14.78
C ASP A 234 15.20 -27.94 -13.62
N PHE A 235 14.01 -28.50 -13.44
CA PHE A 235 13.79 -29.61 -12.51
C PHE A 235 14.67 -30.83 -12.84
N PHE A 236 14.77 -31.26 -14.11
CA PHE A 236 15.60 -32.40 -14.50
C PHE A 236 17.10 -32.11 -14.32
N ASN A 237 17.55 -30.87 -14.55
CA ASN A 237 18.94 -30.48 -14.34
C ASN A 237 19.29 -30.47 -12.85
N ASP A 238 18.43 -29.86 -12.02
CA ASP A 238 18.61 -29.80 -10.57
C ASP A 238 18.51 -31.19 -9.94
N PHE A 239 17.53 -31.99 -10.38
CA PHE A 239 17.37 -33.38 -9.97
C PHE A 239 18.55 -34.26 -10.40
N GLY A 240 19.08 -34.06 -11.61
CA GLY A 240 20.28 -34.74 -12.09
C GLY A 240 21.51 -34.42 -11.23
N SER A 241 21.68 -33.16 -10.83
CA SER A 241 22.75 -32.72 -9.94
C SER A 241 22.61 -33.31 -8.53
N PHE A 242 21.38 -33.35 -8.01
CA PHE A 242 21.04 -33.97 -6.73
C PHE A 242 21.34 -35.46 -6.75
N LEU A 243 20.91 -36.19 -7.80
CA LEU A 243 21.22 -37.61 -7.96
C LEU A 243 22.74 -37.84 -7.99
N LYS A 244 23.49 -37.05 -8.76
CA LYS A 244 24.95 -37.17 -8.83
C LYS A 244 25.61 -37.02 -7.45
N ASN A 245 25.16 -36.06 -6.64
CA ASN A 245 25.66 -35.84 -5.29
C ASN A 245 25.26 -36.97 -4.32
N VAL A 246 24.03 -37.48 -4.42
CA VAL A 246 23.58 -38.65 -3.65
C VAL A 246 24.37 -39.90 -4.04
N PHE A 247 24.60 -40.16 -5.33
CA PHE A 247 25.46 -41.27 -5.76
C PHE A 247 26.89 -41.12 -5.25
N ALA A 248 27.46 -39.91 -5.29
CA ALA A 248 28.82 -39.66 -4.82
C ALA A 248 29.01 -39.92 -3.31
N VAL A 249 28.02 -39.60 -2.48
CA VAL A 249 28.08 -39.82 -1.02
C VAL A 249 27.94 -41.31 -0.64
N PHE A 250 27.22 -42.10 -1.44
CA PHE A 250 26.82 -43.45 -1.05
C PHE A 250 27.66 -44.58 -1.69
N ILE A 251 28.53 -44.31 -2.68
CA ILE A 251 29.39 -45.31 -3.36
C ILE A 251 30.64 -45.72 -2.53
N GLY A 252 30.82 -45.20 -1.32
CA GLY A 252 31.98 -45.51 -0.46
C GLY A 252 31.88 -46.75 0.45
N SER A 253 30.68 -47.31 0.69
CA SER A 253 30.52 -48.45 1.63
C SER A 253 29.35 -49.38 1.28
N LYS A 254 29.49 -50.69 1.54
CA LYS A 254 28.43 -51.69 1.29
C LYS A 254 27.13 -51.43 2.07
N GLN A 255 27.20 -50.80 3.24
CA GLN A 255 26.04 -50.47 4.06
C GLN A 255 25.21 -49.33 3.45
N ASN A 256 25.86 -48.42 2.73
CA ASN A 256 25.23 -47.27 2.08
C ASN A 256 24.45 -47.66 0.81
N VAL A 257 24.83 -48.75 0.13
CA VAL A 257 24.13 -49.23 -1.07
C VAL A 257 22.69 -49.67 -0.74
N MET A 258 22.47 -50.33 0.39
CA MET A 258 21.12 -50.75 0.81
C MET A 258 20.21 -49.54 1.10
N ILE A 259 20.75 -48.50 1.73
CA ILE A 259 20.01 -47.26 2.00
C ILE A 259 19.65 -46.55 0.69
N LEU A 260 20.61 -46.49 -0.25
CA LEU A 260 20.38 -45.90 -1.57
C LEU A 260 19.30 -46.66 -2.35
N ILE A 261 19.29 -48.00 -2.32
CA ILE A 261 18.25 -48.82 -2.94
C ILE A 261 16.88 -48.55 -2.31
N VAL A 262 16.79 -48.43 -0.99
CA VAL A 262 15.51 -48.12 -0.28
C VAL A 262 15.02 -46.71 -0.63
N ILE A 263 15.91 -45.72 -0.72
CA ILE A 263 15.57 -44.36 -1.16
C ILE A 263 15.07 -44.39 -2.61
N LEU A 264 15.75 -45.13 -3.48
CA LEU A 264 15.39 -45.20 -4.90
C LEU A 264 14.06 -45.95 -5.11
N LEU A 265 13.81 -47.02 -4.35
CA LEU A 265 12.52 -47.72 -4.32
C LEU A 265 11.38 -46.85 -3.79
N SER A 266 11.61 -46.04 -2.76
CA SER A 266 10.60 -45.13 -2.22
C SER A 266 10.30 -43.97 -3.18
N ILE A 267 11.31 -43.47 -3.91
CA ILE A 267 11.10 -42.51 -5.02
C ILE A 267 10.29 -43.16 -6.15
N ILE A 268 10.62 -44.39 -6.57
CA ILE A 268 9.85 -45.12 -7.59
C ILE A 268 8.40 -45.32 -7.14
N LEU A 269 8.18 -45.69 -5.88
CA LEU A 269 6.84 -45.85 -5.31
C LEU A 269 6.06 -44.52 -5.33
N LEU A 270 6.71 -43.41 -4.96
CA LEU A 270 6.12 -42.06 -5.06
C LEU A 270 5.80 -41.66 -6.50
N LEU A 271 6.67 -41.98 -7.45
CA LEU A 271 6.44 -41.73 -8.88
C LEU A 271 5.27 -42.56 -9.41
N LEU A 272 5.12 -43.81 -8.98
CA LEU A 272 3.98 -44.66 -9.34
C LEU A 272 2.65 -44.08 -8.83
N LEU A 273 2.64 -43.45 -7.64
CA LEU A 273 1.44 -42.79 -7.09
C LEU A 273 1.01 -41.54 -7.88
N LEU A 274 1.89 -40.96 -8.71
CA LEU A 274 1.52 -39.85 -9.61
C LEU A 274 0.63 -40.31 -10.77
N ILE A 275 0.71 -41.59 -11.17
CA ILE A 275 -0.04 -42.14 -12.30
C ILE A 275 -1.50 -42.36 -11.86
N PRO A 276 -2.50 -41.70 -12.51
CA PRO A 276 -3.90 -41.84 -12.12
C PRO A 276 -4.41 -43.29 -12.11
N SER A 277 -3.96 -44.11 -13.08
CA SER A 277 -4.32 -45.53 -13.16
C SER A 277 -3.89 -46.30 -11.92
N VAL A 278 -2.64 -46.10 -11.46
CA VAL A 278 -2.10 -46.77 -10.26
C VAL A 278 -2.86 -46.34 -9.02
N ARG A 279 -3.10 -45.03 -8.87
CA ARG A 279 -3.83 -44.48 -7.72
C ARG A 279 -5.28 -44.98 -7.65
N TYR A 280 -5.94 -45.11 -8.80
CA TYR A 280 -7.26 -45.74 -8.90
C TYR A 280 -7.23 -47.17 -8.37
N TYR A 281 -6.29 -48.01 -8.83
CA TYR A 281 -6.19 -49.39 -8.37
C TYR A 281 -5.94 -49.48 -6.86
N ILE A 282 -5.08 -48.62 -6.31
CA ILE A 282 -4.82 -48.56 -4.87
C ILE A 282 -6.10 -48.19 -4.09
N TYR A 283 -6.81 -47.14 -4.49
CA TYR A 283 -8.05 -46.76 -3.81
C TYR A 283 -9.16 -47.80 -3.94
N SER A 284 -9.22 -48.51 -5.07
CA SER A 284 -10.15 -49.63 -5.26
C SER A 284 -9.80 -50.83 -4.37
N LEU A 285 -8.51 -51.13 -4.16
CA LEU A 285 -8.05 -52.20 -3.27
C LEU A 285 -8.32 -51.86 -1.80
N LEU A 286 -8.18 -50.59 -1.43
CA LEU A 286 -8.46 -50.09 -0.08
C LEU A 286 -9.96 -49.88 0.20
N GLY A 287 -10.85 -50.21 -0.73
CA GLY A 287 -12.30 -50.03 -0.59
C GLY A 287 -12.76 -48.56 -0.52
N SER A 288 -11.89 -47.62 -0.85
CA SER A 288 -12.19 -46.18 -0.84
C SER A 288 -12.85 -45.75 -2.16
N TRP A 289 -14.06 -46.26 -2.41
CA TRP A 289 -14.76 -46.14 -3.70
C TRP A 289 -14.97 -44.69 -4.17
N ARG A 290 -15.25 -43.76 -3.25
CA ARG A 290 -15.39 -42.33 -3.56
C ARG A 290 -14.10 -41.74 -4.14
N MET A 291 -12.97 -42.05 -3.54
CA MET A 291 -11.66 -41.59 -4.04
C MET A 291 -11.28 -42.29 -5.34
N ALA A 292 -11.58 -43.59 -5.47
CA ALA A 292 -11.38 -44.33 -6.70
C ALA A 292 -12.17 -43.71 -7.87
N ALA A 293 -13.45 -43.36 -7.66
CA ALA A 293 -14.30 -42.73 -8.66
C ALA A 293 -13.76 -41.35 -9.09
N LEU A 294 -13.38 -40.49 -8.13
CA LEU A 294 -12.81 -39.16 -8.42
C LEU A 294 -11.49 -39.23 -9.21
N VAL A 295 -10.64 -40.22 -8.91
CA VAL A 295 -9.40 -40.43 -9.66
C VAL A 295 -9.68 -41.02 -11.04
N TYR A 296 -10.59 -41.99 -11.14
CA TYR A 296 -10.94 -42.65 -12.39
C TYR A 296 -11.64 -41.68 -13.37
N ARG A 297 -12.36 -40.67 -12.87
CA ARG A 297 -12.89 -39.58 -13.69
C ARG A 297 -11.80 -38.90 -14.53
N LYS A 298 -10.62 -38.66 -13.96
CA LYS A 298 -9.47 -38.09 -14.67
C LYS A 298 -8.92 -39.00 -15.78
N ILE A 299 -9.18 -40.32 -15.69
CA ILE A 299 -8.84 -41.28 -16.73
C ILE A 299 -9.84 -41.18 -17.88
N VAL A 300 -11.14 -41.04 -17.57
CA VAL A 300 -12.22 -40.82 -18.55
C VAL A 300 -12.08 -39.48 -19.26
N GLU A 301 -11.68 -38.42 -18.57
CA GLU A 301 -11.46 -37.07 -19.15
C GLU A 301 -10.44 -37.07 -20.32
N LYS A 302 -9.50 -38.03 -20.36
CA LYS A 302 -8.52 -38.16 -21.46
C LYS A 302 -9.08 -38.83 -22.70
N ASP A 303 -10.14 -39.62 -22.53
CA ASP A 303 -10.76 -40.39 -23.61
C ASP A 303 -12.28 -40.43 -23.37
N PRO A 304 -12.97 -39.29 -23.61
CA PRO A 304 -14.35 -39.11 -23.18
C PRO A 304 -15.37 -39.89 -24.00
N LEU A 305 -14.98 -40.61 -25.06
CA LEU A 305 -15.90 -41.39 -25.88
C LEU A 305 -15.76 -42.89 -25.67
N ASN A 306 -14.83 -43.31 -24.80
CA ASN A 306 -14.62 -44.71 -24.50
C ASN A 306 -15.74 -45.26 -23.59
N GLU A 307 -16.61 -46.07 -24.19
CA GLU A 307 -17.77 -46.64 -23.51
C GLU A 307 -17.39 -47.45 -22.27
N GLU A 308 -16.35 -48.28 -22.37
CA GLU A 308 -15.93 -49.18 -21.29
C GLU A 308 -15.47 -48.38 -20.06
N LYS A 309 -14.66 -47.35 -20.27
CA LYS A 309 -14.18 -46.49 -19.18
C LYS A 309 -15.33 -45.71 -18.56
N ARG A 310 -16.28 -45.22 -19.35
CA ARG A 310 -17.47 -44.52 -18.79
C ARG A 310 -18.38 -45.44 -18.00
N LEU A 311 -18.61 -46.65 -18.50
CA LEU A 311 -19.37 -47.65 -17.79
C LEU A 311 -18.70 -47.99 -16.45
N LYS A 312 -17.37 -48.13 -16.46
CA LYS A 312 -16.59 -48.36 -15.25
C LYS A 312 -16.70 -47.20 -14.26
N LEU A 313 -16.70 -45.95 -14.74
CA LEU A 313 -16.90 -44.78 -13.89
C LEU A 313 -18.30 -44.76 -13.25
N ALA A 314 -19.35 -45.06 -14.02
CA ALA A 314 -20.71 -45.16 -13.51
C ALA A 314 -20.84 -46.20 -12.38
N GLN A 315 -20.26 -47.39 -12.57
CA GLN A 315 -20.20 -48.45 -11.56
C GLN A 315 -19.41 -48.03 -10.32
N LEU A 316 -18.35 -47.23 -10.47
CA LEU A 316 -17.57 -46.71 -9.35
C LEU A 316 -18.35 -45.67 -8.55
N TYR A 317 -19.12 -44.80 -9.23
CA TYR A 317 -20.03 -43.86 -8.57
C TYR A 317 -21.12 -44.60 -7.77
N GLU A 318 -21.72 -45.64 -8.35
CA GLU A 318 -22.70 -46.47 -7.66
C GLU A 318 -22.11 -47.12 -6.40
N LYS A 319 -20.93 -47.75 -6.51
CA LYS A 319 -20.20 -48.32 -5.36
C LYS A 319 -19.82 -47.28 -4.30
N ALA A 320 -19.69 -46.02 -4.69
CA ALA A 320 -19.39 -44.91 -3.80
C ALA A 320 -20.65 -44.27 -3.18
N GLY A 321 -21.86 -44.73 -3.51
CA GLY A 321 -23.13 -44.13 -3.10
C GLY A 321 -23.46 -42.80 -3.82
N MET A 322 -22.77 -42.51 -4.93
CA MET A 322 -22.92 -41.31 -5.75
C MET A 322 -23.92 -41.56 -6.88
N TYR A 323 -25.18 -41.79 -6.53
CA TYR A 323 -26.19 -42.28 -7.48
C TYR A 323 -26.55 -41.27 -8.57
N GLU A 324 -26.52 -39.97 -8.27
CA GLU A 324 -26.80 -38.92 -9.26
C GLU A 324 -25.72 -38.89 -10.35
N GLU A 325 -24.45 -38.93 -9.95
CA GLU A 325 -23.32 -38.97 -10.88
C GLU A 325 -23.29 -40.28 -11.68
N ALA A 326 -23.63 -41.41 -11.06
CA ALA A 326 -23.78 -42.68 -11.77
C ALA A 326 -24.87 -42.59 -12.86
N MET A 327 -26.03 -42.05 -12.51
CA MET A 327 -27.16 -41.88 -13.44
C MET A 327 -26.77 -40.97 -14.62
N ASN A 328 -26.00 -39.91 -14.37
CA ASN A 328 -25.51 -39.02 -15.42
C ASN A 328 -24.60 -39.75 -16.42
N GLU A 329 -23.67 -40.58 -15.95
CA GLU A 329 -22.80 -41.38 -16.83
C GLU A 329 -23.58 -42.45 -17.62
N TYR A 330 -24.57 -43.10 -17.01
CA TYR A 330 -25.45 -44.04 -17.73
C TYR A 330 -26.28 -43.36 -18.82
N ASN A 331 -26.84 -42.18 -18.52
CA ASN A 331 -27.57 -41.39 -19.50
C ASN A 331 -26.68 -40.94 -20.65
N PHE A 332 -25.43 -40.59 -20.36
CA PHE A 332 -24.45 -40.24 -21.37
C PHE A 332 -24.15 -41.43 -22.31
N LEU A 333 -23.88 -42.62 -21.74
CA LEU A 333 -23.68 -43.84 -22.52
C LEU A 333 -24.87 -44.18 -23.40
N LYS A 334 -26.10 -44.01 -22.89
CA LYS A 334 -27.32 -44.25 -23.66
C LYS A 334 -27.43 -43.30 -24.87
N ARG A 335 -27.05 -42.03 -24.72
CA ARG A 335 -27.08 -41.04 -25.81
C ARG A 335 -26.10 -41.41 -26.92
N ILE A 336 -24.87 -41.77 -26.56
CA ILE A 336 -23.84 -42.15 -27.56
C ILE A 336 -24.25 -43.38 -28.37
N LYS A 337 -25.01 -44.33 -27.79
CA LYS A 337 -25.46 -45.55 -28.50
C LYS A 337 -26.67 -45.34 -29.42
N LEU A 338 -27.34 -44.19 -29.31
CA LEU A 338 -28.53 -43.86 -30.11
C LEU A 338 -28.19 -42.97 -31.31
N GLU A 339 -26.96 -42.45 -31.38
CA GLU A 339 -26.35 -41.80 -32.54
C GLU A 339 -25.50 -42.82 -33.32
#